data_AF-A0A101X3I7-F1
#
_entry.id   AF-A0A101X3I7-F1
#
_cell.length_a   1.000
_cell.length_b   1.000
_cell.length_c   1.000
_cell.angle_alpha   90.00
_cell.angle_beta   90.00
_cell.angle_gamma   90.00
#
_symmetry.space_group_name_H-M   'P 1'
#
loop_
_entity.id
_entity.type
_entity.pdbx_description
1 polymer ?
#
loop_
_entity_poly.entity_id
_entity_poly.type
_entity_poly.pdbx_seq_one_letter_code
_entity_poly.pdbx_strand_id
1 'polypeptide(L)'
;MCLTRGLLVRFYGSLDFSLRFLLHFRSQSALGYPFDKVLVEEPWRTYEALVRLVGGHNAEVLLGMLYRWLNENGCSMDPETLRKYLTTREMWG
;
A
#
# COMPACT_ATOMS: atom_id res chain seq x y z
N MET A 1 -7.50 -4.09 -15.77
CA MET A 1 -6.63 -3.66 -14.65
C MET A 1 -6.71 -4.72 -13.56
N CYS A 2 -5.58 -5.32 -13.15
CA CYS A 2 -5.58 -6.41 -12.16
C CYS A 2 -5.49 -5.91 -10.71
N LEU A 3 -4.89 -4.75 -10.45
CA LEU A 3 -4.77 -4.19 -9.11
C LEU A 3 -6.15 -3.75 -8.60
N THR A 4 -6.50 -4.21 -7.40
CA THR A 4 -7.78 -3.91 -6.76
C THR A 4 -7.57 -3.54 -5.29
N ARG A 5 -8.56 -2.86 -4.69
CA ARG A 5 -8.60 -2.59 -3.24
C ARG A 5 -8.45 -3.89 -2.44
N GLY A 6 -9.10 -4.97 -2.88
CA GLY A 6 -9.01 -6.29 -2.27
C GLY A 6 -7.59 -6.88 -2.32
N LEU A 7 -6.85 -6.70 -3.41
CA LEU A 7 -5.45 -7.14 -3.48
C LEU A 7 -4.55 -6.33 -2.54
N LEU A 8 -4.75 -5.02 -2.42
CA LEU A 8 -4.00 -4.20 -1.47
C LEU A 8 -4.22 -4.65 -0.02
N VAL A 9 -5.47 -4.94 0.35
CA VAL A 9 -5.82 -5.46 1.69
C VAL A 9 -5.22 -6.86 1.90
N ARG A 10 -5.24 -7.74 0.89
CA ARG A 10 -4.61 -9.08 0.98
C ARG A 10 -3.09 -8.99 1.14
N PHE A 11 -2.43 -8.09 0.41
CA PHE A 11 -1.00 -7.80 0.61
C PHE A 11 -0.74 -7.33 2.04
N TYR A 12 -1.48 -6.32 2.51
CA TYR A 12 -1.32 -5.82 3.88
C TYR A 12 -1.55 -6.93 4.92
N GLY A 13 -2.54 -7.80 4.69
CA GLY A 13 -2.81 -8.97 5.52
C GLY A 13 -1.70 -10.02 5.52
N SER A 14 -0.93 -10.15 4.43
CA SER A 14 0.18 -11.10 4.29
C SER A 14 1.51 -10.63 4.89
N LEU A 15 1.62 -9.35 5.26
CA LEU A 15 2.81 -8.83 5.94
C LEU A 15 2.98 -9.54 7.29
N ASP A 16 4.23 -9.62 7.76
CA ASP A 16 4.53 -10.16 9.09
C ASP A 16 3.75 -9.38 10.17
N PHE A 17 3.42 -10.05 11.27
CA PHE A 17 2.64 -9.46 12.35
C PHE A 17 3.28 -8.17 12.89
N SER A 18 4.60 -8.14 13.04
CA SER A 18 5.35 -7.01 13.58
C SER A 18 5.25 -5.78 12.68
N LEU A 19 5.42 -5.95 11.37
CA LEU A 19 5.28 -4.88 10.39
C LEU A 19 3.84 -4.37 10.28
N ARG A 20 2.85 -5.28 10.29
CA ARG A 20 1.42 -4.88 10.33
C ARG A 20 1.10 -4.08 11.58
N PHE A 21 1.58 -4.53 12.73
CA PHE A 21 1.38 -3.86 14.02
C PHE A 21 2.04 -2.47 14.03
N LEU A 22 3.27 -2.36 13.52
CA LEU A 22 3.95 -1.07 13.35
C LEU A 22 3.13 -0.11 12.48
N LEU A 23 2.70 -0.56 11.30
CA LEU A 23 1.88 0.26 10.39
C LEU A 23 0.55 0.65 11.02
N HIS A 24 -0.11 -0.26 11.73
CA HIS A 24 -1.36 0.01 12.44
C HIS A 24 -1.17 1.12 13.49
N PHE A 25 -0.17 0.97 14.37
CA PHE A 25 0.07 1.94 15.43
C PHE A 25 0.46 3.32 14.87
N ARG A 26 1.34 3.36 13.87
CA ARG A 26 1.73 4.62 13.23
C ARG A 26 0.56 5.28 12.50
N SER A 27 -0.27 4.50 11.82
CA SER A 27 -1.46 5.01 11.14
C SER A 27 -2.47 5.60 12.13
N GLN A 28 -2.74 4.90 13.23
CA GLN A 28 -3.61 5.42 14.29
C GLN A 28 -3.07 6.74 14.86
N SER A 29 -1.77 6.82 15.13
CA SER A 29 -1.15 8.03 15.68
C SER A 29 -1.12 9.20 14.69
N ALA A 30 -0.78 8.96 13.42
CA ALA A 30 -0.56 10.01 12.44
C ALA A 30 -1.81 10.41 11.64
N LEU A 31 -2.72 9.47 11.40
CA LEU A 31 -3.92 9.64 10.56
C LEU A 31 -5.22 9.59 11.38
N GLY A 32 -5.20 9.04 12.60
CA GLY A 32 -6.39 8.86 13.43
C GLY A 32 -7.26 7.65 13.05
N TYR A 33 -6.76 6.78 12.17
CA TYR A 33 -7.48 5.57 11.73
C TYR A 33 -6.52 4.46 11.24
N PRO A 34 -6.99 3.21 11.13
CA PRO A 34 -6.20 2.07 10.64
C PRO A 34 -5.72 2.23 9.19
N PHE A 35 -4.55 1.67 8.87
CA PHE A 35 -3.94 1.82 7.54
C PHE A 35 -4.75 1.17 6.42
N ASP A 36 -5.45 0.07 6.69
CA ASP A 36 -6.35 -0.62 5.76
C ASP A 36 -7.50 0.29 5.28
N LYS A 37 -7.89 1.30 6.06
CA LYS A 37 -8.84 2.32 5.59
C LYS A 37 -8.30 3.08 4.38
N VAL A 38 -7.01 3.42 4.34
CA VAL A 38 -6.36 4.04 3.16
C VAL A 38 -6.48 3.10 1.96
N LEU A 39 -6.19 1.82 2.15
CA LEU A 39 -6.20 0.82 1.07
C LEU A 39 -7.59 0.62 0.46
N VAL A 40 -8.64 0.75 1.27
CA VAL A 40 -10.04 0.56 0.84
C VAL A 40 -10.63 1.86 0.27
N GLU A 41 -10.52 2.96 0.99
CA GLU A 41 -11.23 4.20 0.66
C GLU A 41 -10.44 5.10 -0.28
N GLU A 42 -9.13 5.22 -0.07
CA GLU A 42 -8.25 6.17 -0.77
C GLU A 42 -6.98 5.47 -1.29
N PRO A 43 -7.07 4.42 -2.12
CA PRO A 43 -5.91 3.63 -2.52
C PRO A 43 -4.86 4.45 -3.29
N TRP A 44 -5.26 5.55 -3.94
CA TRP A 44 -4.35 6.52 -4.57
C TRP A 44 -3.51 7.35 -3.60
N ARG A 45 -3.73 7.23 -2.28
CA ARG A 45 -2.91 7.86 -1.24
C ARG A 45 -2.00 6.86 -0.54
N THR A 46 -2.00 5.60 -0.95
CA THR A 46 -1.26 4.53 -0.27
C THR A 46 0.23 4.85 -0.18
N TYR A 47 0.86 5.28 -1.29
CA TYR A 47 2.29 5.57 -1.28
C TYR A 47 2.61 6.81 -0.42
N GLU A 48 1.83 7.87 -0.52
CA GLU A 48 1.99 9.08 0.33
C GLU A 48 1.82 8.74 1.81
N ALA A 49 0.81 7.95 2.16
CA ALA A 49 0.59 7.46 3.51
C ALA A 49 1.79 6.66 4.01
N LEU A 50 2.34 5.73 3.20
CA LEU A 50 3.55 5.01 3.57
C LEU A 50 4.74 5.94 3.81
N VAL A 51 4.98 6.93 2.94
CA VAL A 51 6.06 7.92 3.15
C VAL A 51 5.88 8.66 4.47
N ARG A 52 4.66 9.09 4.79
CA ARG A 52 4.35 9.76 6.05
C ARG A 52 4.52 8.86 7.27
N LEU A 53 4.15 7.58 7.16
CA LEU A 53 4.17 6.64 8.27
C LEU A 53 5.56 6.08 8.53
N VAL A 54 6.33 5.74 7.50
CA VAL A 54 7.61 5.01 7.66
C VAL A 54 8.83 5.75 7.12
N GLY A 55 8.65 6.91 6.49
CA GLY A 55 9.70 7.65 5.80
C GLY A 55 9.92 7.14 4.37
N GLY A 56 10.54 7.98 3.54
CA GLY A 56 10.69 7.70 2.10
C GLY A 56 11.41 6.38 1.80
N HIS A 57 12.55 6.12 2.45
CA HIS A 57 13.31 4.89 2.23
C HIS A 57 12.51 3.62 2.53
N ASN A 58 11.80 3.58 3.66
CA ASN A 58 11.00 2.41 4.04
C ASN A 58 9.73 2.29 3.18
N ALA A 59 9.16 3.40 2.71
CA ALA A 59 8.04 3.38 1.78
C ALA A 59 8.43 2.73 0.45
N GLU A 60 9.64 2.99 -0.05
CA GLU A 60 10.18 2.33 -1.24
C GLU A 60 10.37 0.82 -1.04
N VAL A 61 10.86 0.40 0.13
CA VAL A 61 10.98 -1.03 0.47
C VAL A 61 9.59 -1.70 0.46
N LEU A 62 8.59 -1.09 1.09
CA LEU A 62 7.22 -1.61 1.12
C LEU A 62 6.58 -1.64 -0.27
N LEU A 63 6.87 -0.65 -1.11
CA LEU A 63 6.42 -0.63 -2.50
C LEU A 63 7.04 -1.79 -3.30
N GLY A 64 8.33 -2.07 -3.10
CA GLY A 64 9.01 -3.22 -3.69
C GLY A 64 8.44 -4.56 -3.22
N MET A 65 8.10 -4.66 -1.93
CA MET A 65 7.40 -5.83 -1.37
C MET A 65 6.03 -6.03 -2.02
N LEU A 66 5.25 -4.95 -2.16
CA LEU A 66 3.95 -4.99 -2.83
C LEU A 66 4.07 -5.42 -4.29
N TYR A 67 5.00 -4.81 -5.03
CA TYR A 67 5.28 -5.18 -6.42
C TYR A 67 5.58 -6.67 -6.57
N ARG A 68 6.49 -7.20 -5.76
CA ARG A 68 6.85 -8.62 -5.77
C ARG A 68 5.65 -9.50 -5.42
N TRP A 69 4.91 -9.15 -4.38
CA TRP A 69 3.73 -9.90 -3.95
C TRP A 69 2.64 -9.92 -5.02
N LEU A 70 2.39 -8.79 -5.70
CA LEU A 70 1.42 -8.72 -6.80
C LEU A 70 1.82 -9.64 -7.96
N ASN A 71 3.09 -9.66 -8.34
CA ASN A 71 3.59 -10.57 -9.37
C ASN A 71 3.40 -12.05 -8.99
N GLU A 72 3.73 -12.40 -7.74
CA GLU A 72 3.53 -13.76 -7.20
C GLU A 72 2.04 -14.16 -7.10
N ASN A 73 1.13 -13.17 -7.07
CA ASN A 73 -0.32 -13.38 -6.99
C ASN A 73 -1.05 -13.09 -8.33
N GLY A 74 -0.34 -13.15 -9.46
CA GLY A 74 -0.94 -13.10 -10.80
C GLY A 74 -1.33 -11.71 -11.29
N CYS A 75 -0.87 -10.65 -10.61
CA CYS A 75 -1.04 -9.26 -11.06
C CYS A 75 0.31 -8.68 -11.46
N SER A 76 0.69 -8.90 -12.72
CA SER A 76 1.93 -8.37 -13.29
C SER A 76 1.72 -6.95 -13.82
N MET A 77 2.47 -6.00 -13.31
CA MET A 77 2.57 -4.61 -13.81
C MET A 77 3.96 -4.07 -13.51
N ASP A 78 4.42 -3.08 -14.26
CA ASP A 78 5.72 -2.47 -13.98
C ASP A 78 5.67 -1.56 -12.72
N PRO A 79 6.82 -1.30 -12.07
CA PRO A 79 6.87 -0.50 -10.84
C PRO A 79 6.38 0.94 -10.99
N GLU A 80 6.55 1.55 -12.17
CA GLU A 80 6.13 2.93 -12.40
C GLU A 80 4.61 3.03 -12.48
N THR A 81 3.98 2.10 -13.20
CA THR A 81 2.52 1.96 -13.24
C THR A 81 1.96 1.70 -11.85
N LEU A 82 2.55 0.78 -11.07
CA LEU A 82 2.13 0.55 -9.68
C LEU A 82 2.17 1.85 -8.87
N ARG A 83 3.27 2.61 -8.95
CA ARG A 83 3.39 3.89 -8.25
C ARG A 83 2.27 4.86 -8.66
N LYS A 84 1.99 5.00 -9.96
CA LYS A 84 0.91 5.87 -10.46
C LYS A 84 -0.43 5.50 -9.86
N TYR A 85 -0.78 4.22 -9.79
CA TYR A 85 -2.00 3.78 -9.09
C TYR A 85 -2.00 4.23 -7.62
N LEU A 86 -0.87 4.15 -6.92
CA LEU A 86 -0.79 4.48 -5.50
C LEU A 86 -0.59 5.98 -5.20
N THR A 87 -0.57 6.83 -6.23
CA THR A 87 -0.40 8.29 -6.11
C THR A 87 -1.41 9.12 -6.90
N THR A 88 -2.24 8.52 -7.76
CA THR A 88 -3.09 9.23 -8.71
C THR A 88 -4.53 8.72 -8.63
N ARG A 89 -5.47 9.60 -8.25
CA ARG A 89 -6.87 9.25 -7.99
C ARG A 89 -7.59 8.77 -9.24
N GLU A 90 -7.31 9.41 -10.36
CA GLU A 90 -7.93 9.19 -11.67
C GLU A 90 -7.68 7.76 -12.18
N MET A 91 -6.65 7.08 -11.67
CA MET A 91 -6.36 5.68 -12.01
C MET A 91 -7.40 4.70 -11.42
N TRP A 92 -8.20 5.11 -10.44
CA TRP A 92 -9.10 4.21 -9.69
C TRP A 92 -10.57 4.21 -10.10
N GLY A 93 -10.98 5.04 -11.08
CA GLY A 93 -12.35 5.10 -11.58
C GLY A 93 -13.32 5.72 -10.59
#